data_AF-A0A640W8J1-F1
#
_entry.id   AF-A0A640W8J1-F1
#
_cell.length_a   1.000
_cell.length_b   1.000
_cell.length_c   1.000
_cell.angle_alpha   90.00
_cell.angle_beta   90.00
_cell.angle_gamma   90.00
#
_symmetry.space_group_name_H-M   'P 1'
#
loop_
_entity.id
_entity.type
_entity.pdbx_description
1 polymer ?
#
loop_
_entity_poly.entity_id
_entity_poly.type
_entity_poly.pdbx_seq_one_letter_code
_entity_poly.pdbx_strand_id
1 'polypeptide(L)'
;MRKVIAFEELSLMKQNLSSVENGEGIFILDSSGDIIFTNKKAQEMCSYFWKEEIKRRLGKKKVVINKGKKKITIYPILEGNEIKLFFGLVRDEEEIKKMENKIKNLHKRFEIFRENMSHYFFNPLVIAKGYLDLLMEGKLDEKEKENVEKVKEAIGRIEKVVKNIVLEGKIKE
;
A
#
# COMPACT_ATOMS: atom_id res chain seq x y z
N MET A 1 -35.16 -28.69 22.50
CA MET A 1 -35.34 -27.21 22.56
C MET A 1 -34.04 -26.40 22.65
N ARG A 2 -32.88 -26.95 23.06
CA ARG A 2 -31.59 -26.19 23.11
C ARG A 2 -30.95 -25.81 21.75
N LYS A 3 -31.32 -26.46 20.63
CA LYS A 3 -30.78 -26.16 19.29
C LYS A 3 -31.33 -24.87 18.65
N VAL A 4 -32.51 -24.41 19.08
CA VAL A 4 -33.16 -23.21 18.51
C VAL A 4 -32.53 -21.93 19.06
N ILE A 5 -32.08 -21.95 20.33
CA ILE A 5 -31.50 -20.79 21.02
C ILE A 5 -30.16 -20.36 20.38
N ALA A 6 -29.31 -21.31 19.97
CA ALA A 6 -28.06 -21.01 19.26
C ALA A 6 -28.31 -20.36 17.87
N PHE A 7 -29.45 -20.64 17.24
CA PHE A 7 -29.80 -20.09 15.94
C PHE A 7 -30.34 -18.65 16.05
N GLU A 8 -31.07 -18.35 17.13
CA GLU A 8 -31.51 -16.98 17.45
C GLU A 8 -30.33 -16.08 17.85
N GLU A 9 -29.36 -16.59 18.62
CA GLU A 9 -28.12 -15.85 18.94
C GLU A 9 -27.26 -15.57 17.69
N LEU A 10 -27.16 -16.53 16.76
CA LEU A 10 -26.50 -16.31 15.46
C LEU A 10 -27.25 -15.31 14.58
N SER A 11 -28.58 -15.25 14.68
CA SER A 11 -29.41 -14.27 13.97
C SER A 11 -29.28 -12.87 14.57
N LEU A 12 -29.15 -12.74 15.90
CA LEU A 12 -28.81 -11.49 16.58
C LEU A 12 -27.40 -11.00 16.20
N MET A 13 -26.44 -11.92 16.03
CA MET A 13 -25.11 -11.58 15.47
C MET A 13 -25.14 -11.10 14.01
N LYS A 14 -26.17 -11.42 13.21
CA LYS A 14 -26.29 -10.85 11.85
C LYS A 14 -26.35 -9.31 11.87
N GLN A 15 -26.92 -8.72 12.92
CA GLN A 15 -26.96 -7.26 13.10
C GLN A 15 -25.59 -6.64 13.36
N ASN A 16 -24.62 -7.43 13.86
CA ASN A 16 -23.22 -7.03 14.04
C ASN A 16 -22.32 -7.44 12.86
N LEU A 17 -22.85 -8.12 11.85
CA LEU A 17 -22.12 -8.51 10.63
C LEU A 17 -22.40 -7.58 9.44
N SER A 18 -23.47 -6.76 9.51
CA SER A 18 -23.70 -5.67 8.55
C SER A 18 -22.66 -4.55 8.66
N SER A 19 -21.97 -4.41 9.80
CA SER A 19 -20.79 -3.55 9.93
C SER A 19 -19.50 -4.17 9.35
N VAL A 20 -19.56 -5.42 8.87
CA VAL A 20 -18.50 -6.10 8.11
C VAL A 20 -18.76 -6.04 6.60
N GLU A 21 -19.43 -4.98 6.14
CA GLU A 21 -19.59 -4.60 4.73
C GLU A 21 -18.27 -4.18 4.05
N ASN A 22 -17.14 -4.22 4.75
CA ASN A 22 -15.84 -3.91 4.19
C ASN A 22 -15.18 -5.14 3.56
N GLY A 23 -15.49 -5.39 2.28
CA GLY A 23 -14.63 -6.09 1.31
C GLY A 23 -14.33 -7.58 1.53
N GLU A 24 -14.68 -8.17 2.67
CA GLU A 24 -14.30 -9.53 3.06
C GLU A 24 -15.44 -10.55 2.91
N GLY A 25 -15.11 -11.70 2.32
CA GLY A 25 -15.96 -12.87 2.35
C GLY A 25 -15.81 -13.61 3.67
N ILE A 26 -16.92 -13.94 4.32
CA ILE A 26 -16.95 -14.67 5.59
C ILE A 26 -17.68 -15.99 5.40
N PHE A 27 -17.14 -17.08 5.94
CA PHE A 27 -17.81 -18.37 6.02
C PHE A 27 -17.51 -19.08 7.34
N ILE A 28 -18.41 -19.96 7.76
CA ILE A 28 -18.25 -20.82 8.94
C ILE A 28 -18.45 -22.26 8.50
N LEU A 29 -17.57 -23.14 8.95
CA LEU A 29 -17.67 -24.58 8.75
C LEU A 29 -17.92 -25.29 10.09
N ASP A 30 -18.60 -26.43 10.03
CA ASP A 30 -18.66 -27.38 11.14
C ASP A 30 -17.32 -28.10 11.35
N SER A 31 -17.24 -28.95 12.38
CA SER A 31 -16.05 -29.75 12.68
C SER A 31 -15.63 -30.70 11.56
N SER A 32 -16.55 -31.07 10.66
CA SER A 32 -16.33 -31.94 9.51
C SER A 32 -15.90 -31.15 8.25
N GLY A 33 -15.92 -29.82 8.33
CA GLY A 33 -15.59 -28.92 7.22
C GLY A 33 -16.75 -28.63 6.28
N ASP A 34 -18.00 -28.90 6.68
CA ASP A 34 -19.20 -28.54 5.92
C ASP A 34 -19.69 -27.14 6.28
N ILE A 35 -20.18 -26.41 5.27
CA ILE A 35 -20.56 -25.00 5.42
C ILE A 35 -21.83 -24.88 6.26
N ILE A 36 -21.72 -24.20 7.41
CA ILE A 36 -22.86 -23.79 8.23
C ILE A 36 -23.33 -22.39 7.80
N PHE A 37 -22.40 -21.51 7.43
CA PHE A 37 -22.70 -20.13 7.08
C PHE A 37 -21.76 -19.59 6.00
N THR A 38 -22.27 -18.70 5.16
CA THR A 38 -21.47 -17.90 4.24
C THR A 38 -22.19 -16.59 3.95
N ASN A 39 -21.47 -15.46 3.93
CA ASN A 39 -22.02 -14.20 3.45
C ASN A 39 -22.01 -14.14 1.91
N LYS A 40 -22.72 -13.16 1.33
CA LYS A 40 -22.82 -12.96 -0.14
C LYS A 40 -21.44 -12.83 -0.80
N LYS A 41 -20.53 -12.08 -0.17
CA LYS A 41 -19.18 -11.85 -0.70
C LYS A 41 -18.36 -13.13 -0.74
N ALA A 42 -18.41 -13.97 0.29
CA ALA A 42 -17.80 -15.29 0.28
C ALA A 42 -18.45 -16.18 -0.79
N GLN A 43 -19.77 -16.16 -0.95
CA GLN A 43 -20.43 -16.93 -2.00
C GLN A 43 -19.93 -16.54 -3.41
N GLU A 44 -19.84 -15.24 -3.71
CA GLU A 44 -19.30 -14.71 -4.97
C GLU A 44 -17.82 -15.07 -5.17
N MET A 45 -17.02 -14.96 -4.11
CA MET A 45 -15.59 -15.23 -4.18
C MET A 45 -15.29 -16.74 -4.20
N CYS A 46 -16.20 -17.58 -3.71
CA CYS A 46 -15.96 -18.99 -3.45
C CYS A 46 -16.83 -19.94 -4.26
N SER A 47 -17.54 -19.46 -5.28
CA SER A 47 -18.67 -20.16 -5.91
C SER A 47 -18.33 -21.54 -6.53
N TYR A 48 -17.05 -21.87 -6.77
CA TYR A 48 -16.66 -23.07 -7.53
C TYR A 48 -15.49 -23.90 -6.95
N PHE A 49 -14.85 -23.52 -5.83
CA PHE A 49 -13.51 -24.08 -5.53
C PHE A 49 -13.06 -24.15 -4.05
N TRP A 50 -13.83 -24.71 -3.10
CA TRP A 50 -13.42 -24.53 -1.68
C TRP A 50 -13.64 -25.75 -0.79
N LYS A 51 -14.59 -26.64 -1.08
CA LYS A 51 -14.90 -27.74 -0.14
C LYS A 51 -13.75 -28.74 0.05
N GLU A 52 -13.30 -29.40 -1.01
CA GLU A 52 -12.32 -30.49 -0.88
C GLU A 52 -10.91 -30.01 -0.51
N GLU A 53 -10.44 -28.89 -1.09
CA GLU A 53 -9.11 -28.36 -0.77
C GLU A 53 -9.03 -27.79 0.65
N ILE A 54 -10.09 -27.14 1.14
CA ILE A 54 -10.14 -26.68 2.54
C ILE A 54 -10.19 -27.86 3.48
N LYS A 55 -11.11 -28.82 3.27
CA LYS A 55 -11.28 -30.01 4.14
C LYS A 55 -9.98 -30.73 4.39
N ARG A 56 -9.15 -30.92 3.36
CA ARG A 56 -7.83 -31.58 3.49
C ARG A 56 -6.83 -30.83 4.37
N ARG A 57 -6.99 -29.51 4.56
CA ARG A 57 -6.06 -28.68 5.32
C ARG A 57 -6.58 -28.29 6.71
N LEU A 58 -7.83 -28.62 7.03
CA LEU A 58 -8.43 -28.32 8.33
C LEU A 58 -7.70 -29.05 9.47
N GLY A 59 -7.59 -28.37 10.61
CA GLY A 59 -6.95 -28.93 11.79
C GLY A 59 -6.95 -27.94 12.94
N LYS A 60 -6.26 -28.27 14.03
CA LYS A 60 -6.21 -27.44 15.26
C LYS A 60 -5.41 -26.14 15.13
N LYS A 61 -4.80 -25.87 13.96
CA LYS A 61 -4.01 -24.66 13.71
C LYS A 61 -4.68 -23.79 12.66
N LYS A 62 -4.34 -22.50 12.68
CA LYS A 62 -4.68 -21.54 11.63
C LYS A 62 -4.18 -22.04 10.28
N VAL A 63 -5.04 -22.00 9.27
CA VAL A 63 -4.73 -22.36 7.89
C VAL A 63 -4.78 -21.11 7.04
N VAL A 64 -3.78 -20.93 6.17
CA VAL A 64 -3.78 -19.87 5.16
C VAL A 64 -3.62 -20.53 3.79
N ILE A 65 -4.52 -20.20 2.86
CA ILE A 65 -4.50 -20.71 1.50
C ILE A 65 -4.49 -19.51 0.56
N ASN A 66 -3.51 -19.49 -0.34
CA ASN A 66 -3.45 -18.51 -1.41
C ASN A 66 -3.91 -19.19 -2.70
N LYS A 67 -5.01 -18.71 -3.29
CA LYS A 67 -5.53 -19.24 -4.55
C LYS A 67 -5.72 -18.11 -5.55
N GLY A 68 -4.80 -18.04 -6.51
CA GLY A 68 -4.74 -16.92 -7.45
C GLY A 68 -4.60 -15.60 -6.69
N LYS A 69 -5.60 -14.74 -6.79
CA LYS A 69 -5.64 -13.41 -6.15
C LYS A 69 -6.36 -13.40 -4.80
N LYS A 70 -6.97 -14.53 -4.42
CA LYS A 70 -7.75 -14.67 -3.19
C LYS A 70 -6.89 -15.27 -2.10
N LYS A 71 -6.95 -14.67 -0.92
CA LYS A 71 -6.36 -15.19 0.32
C LYS A 71 -7.46 -15.67 1.23
N ILE A 72 -7.34 -16.92 1.63
CA ILE A 72 -8.27 -17.62 2.50
C ILE A 72 -7.56 -17.83 3.82
N THR A 73 -8.17 -17.39 4.90
CA THR A 73 -7.65 -17.61 6.24
C THR A 73 -8.70 -18.30 7.07
N ILE A 74 -8.34 -19.43 7.67
CA ILE A 74 -9.26 -20.26 8.43
C ILE A 74 -8.72 -20.42 9.84
N TYR A 75 -9.57 -20.10 10.82
CA TYR A 75 -9.30 -20.17 12.24
C TYR A 75 -10.14 -21.29 12.85
N PRO A 76 -9.52 -22.31 13.46
CA PRO A 76 -10.27 -23.30 14.23
C PRO A 76 -10.77 -22.67 15.54
N ILE A 77 -12.03 -22.93 15.86
CA ILE A 77 -12.64 -22.58 17.15
C ILE A 77 -12.68 -23.88 17.96
N LEU A 78 -11.95 -23.89 19.08
CA LEU A 78 -11.77 -25.04 19.94
C LEU A 78 -12.62 -24.91 21.21
N GLU A 79 -13.17 -26.03 21.67
CA GLU A 79 -13.67 -26.18 23.05
C GLU A 79 -12.82 -27.25 23.73
N GLY A 80 -11.96 -26.83 24.66
CA GLY A 80 -10.90 -27.71 25.18
C GLY A 80 -9.93 -28.14 24.07
N ASN A 81 -9.82 -29.45 23.84
CA ASN A 81 -8.96 -30.03 22.82
C ASN A 81 -9.71 -30.50 21.56
N GLU A 82 -11.02 -30.21 21.48
CA GLU A 82 -11.87 -30.58 20.36
C GLU A 82 -12.18 -29.38 19.47
N ILE A 83 -12.21 -29.60 18.16
CA ILE A 83 -12.62 -28.57 17.20
C ILE A 83 -14.13 -28.54 17.16
N LYS A 84 -14.72 -27.38 17.44
CA LYS A 84 -16.17 -27.17 17.31
C LYS A 84 -16.55 -26.65 15.94
N LEU A 85 -15.83 -25.65 15.47
CA LEU A 85 -16.15 -24.91 14.25
C LEU A 85 -14.87 -24.40 13.60
N PHE A 86 -14.99 -23.99 12.34
CA PHE A 86 -13.97 -23.19 11.67
C PHE A 86 -14.56 -21.86 11.22
N PHE A 87 -13.85 -20.78 11.51
CA PHE A 87 -14.17 -19.45 11.01
C PHE A 87 -13.24 -19.09 9.86
N GLY A 88 -13.81 -18.76 8.70
CA GLY A 88 -13.10 -18.49 7.46
C GLY A 88 -13.28 -17.05 6.99
N LEU A 89 -12.16 -16.44 6.59
CA LEU A 89 -12.10 -15.14 5.93
C LEU A 89 -11.53 -15.28 4.53
N VAL A 90 -12.09 -14.53 3.59
CA VAL A 90 -11.71 -14.49 2.19
C VAL A 90 -11.48 -13.06 1.78
N ARG A 91 -10.26 -12.73 1.38
CA ARG A 91 -9.89 -11.40 0.94
C ARG A 91 -9.36 -11.45 -0.49
N ASP A 92 -9.75 -10.47 -1.29
CA ASP A 92 -9.13 -10.24 -2.59
C ASP A 92 -7.89 -9.36 -2.36
N GLU A 93 -6.72 -9.89 -2.69
CA GLU A 93 -5.48 -9.11 -2.60
C GLU A 93 -5.15 -8.42 -3.93
N GLU A 94 -5.99 -8.53 -4.97
CA GLU A 94 -5.73 -7.93 -6.28
C GLU A 94 -5.61 -6.41 -6.20
N GLU A 95 -6.58 -5.74 -5.59
CA GLU A 95 -6.59 -4.29 -5.50
C GLU A 95 -5.40 -3.76 -4.69
N ILE A 96 -5.10 -4.42 -3.57
CA ILE A 96 -3.96 -4.11 -2.72
C ILE A 96 -2.66 -4.26 -3.51
N LYS A 97 -2.44 -5.40 -4.18
CA LYS A 97 -1.23 -5.65 -4.98
C LYS A 97 -1.11 -4.70 -6.17
N LYS A 98 -2.23 -4.32 -6.81
CA LYS A 98 -2.24 -3.32 -7.89
C LYS A 98 -1.82 -1.95 -7.36
N MET A 99 -2.35 -1.52 -6.22
CA MET A 99 -1.96 -0.29 -5.56
C MET A 99 -0.50 -0.30 -5.13
N GLU A 100 -0.03 -1.37 -4.51
CA GLU A 100 1.38 -1.55 -4.13
C GLU A 100 2.30 -1.42 -5.35
N ASN A 101 1.98 -2.13 -6.44
CA ASN A 101 2.76 -2.03 -7.69
C ASN A 101 2.70 -0.62 -8.30
N LYS A 102 1.54 0.04 -8.26
CA LYS A 102 1.39 1.42 -8.75
C LYS A 102 2.26 2.38 -7.93
N ILE A 103 2.23 2.28 -6.60
CA ILE A 103 3.06 3.08 -5.70
C ILE A 103 4.55 2.82 -5.98
N LYS A 104 4.95 1.55 -6.09
CA LYS A 104 6.35 1.18 -6.38
C LYS A 104 6.83 1.76 -7.71
N ASN A 105 5.99 1.71 -8.75
CA ASN A 105 6.30 2.28 -10.06
C ASN A 105 6.39 3.81 -10.02
N LEU A 106 5.48 4.49 -9.31
CA LEU A 106 5.53 5.93 -9.11
C LEU A 106 6.79 6.35 -8.35
N HIS A 107 7.15 5.60 -7.31
CA HIS A 107 8.37 5.83 -6.53
C HIS A 107 9.62 5.69 -7.41
N LYS A 108 9.71 4.62 -8.22
CA LYS A 108 10.84 4.44 -9.16
C LYS A 108 10.94 5.58 -10.17
N ARG A 109 9.79 6.03 -10.72
CA ARG A 109 9.76 7.19 -11.62
C ARG A 109 10.21 8.47 -10.94
N PHE A 110 9.83 8.66 -9.68
CA PHE A 110 10.21 9.82 -8.89
C PHE A 110 11.73 9.84 -8.59
N GLU A 111 12.32 8.69 -8.26
CA GLU A 111 13.77 8.59 -8.04
C GLU A 111 14.57 8.91 -9.31
N ILE A 112 14.17 8.33 -10.45
CA ILE A 112 14.79 8.65 -11.76
C ILE A 112 14.63 10.15 -12.08
N PHE A 113 13.46 10.73 -11.78
CA PHE A 113 13.23 12.16 -11.95
C PHE A 113 14.18 13.01 -11.10
N ARG A 114 14.37 12.66 -9.82
CA ARG A 114 15.29 13.37 -8.90
C ARG A 114 16.75 13.28 -9.38
N GLU A 115 17.18 12.11 -9.80
CA GLU A 115 18.53 11.87 -10.33
C GLU A 115 18.79 12.73 -11.57
N ASN A 116 17.89 12.66 -12.56
CA ASN A 116 17.99 13.45 -13.79
C ASN A 116 17.98 14.94 -13.50
N MET A 117 17.03 15.44 -12.70
CA MET A 117 16.97 16.87 -12.33
C MET A 117 18.26 17.34 -11.67
N SER A 118 18.84 16.52 -10.78
CA SER A 118 20.09 16.89 -10.12
C SER A 118 21.22 17.08 -11.12
N HIS A 119 21.35 16.17 -12.09
CA HIS A 119 22.37 16.32 -13.14
C HIS A 119 22.09 17.45 -14.13
N TYR A 120 20.85 17.58 -14.61
CA TYR A 120 20.49 18.59 -15.62
C TYR A 120 20.54 20.03 -15.09
N PHE A 121 20.30 20.23 -13.79
CA PHE A 121 20.27 21.57 -13.20
C PHE A 121 21.51 21.87 -12.37
N PHE A 122 21.90 21.03 -11.40
CA PHE A 122 23.00 21.41 -10.51
C PHE A 122 24.35 21.46 -11.22
N ASN A 123 24.61 20.55 -12.17
CA ASN A 123 25.89 20.56 -12.88
C ASN A 123 26.14 21.89 -13.62
N PRO A 124 25.26 22.38 -14.52
CA PRO A 124 25.47 23.66 -15.18
C PRO A 124 25.40 24.85 -14.22
N LEU A 125 24.57 24.81 -13.17
CA LEU A 125 24.52 25.90 -12.17
C LEU A 125 25.84 26.02 -11.40
N VAL A 126 26.45 24.90 -11.01
CA VAL A 126 27.77 24.86 -10.35
C VAL A 126 28.84 25.42 -11.27
N ILE A 127 28.84 25.02 -12.55
CA ILE A 127 29.78 25.53 -13.56
C ILE A 127 29.62 27.06 -13.72
N ALA A 128 28.38 27.54 -13.88
CA ALA A 128 28.10 28.96 -14.02
C ALA A 128 28.56 29.77 -12.80
N LYS A 129 28.31 29.27 -11.58
CA LYS A 129 28.81 29.91 -10.35
C LYS A 129 30.33 29.96 -10.31
N GLY A 130 31.01 28.87 -10.65
CA GLY A 130 32.47 28.82 -10.72
C GLY A 130 33.06 29.85 -11.68
N TYR A 131 32.46 30.03 -12.88
CA TYR A 131 32.89 31.10 -13.79
C TYR A 131 32.66 32.50 -13.23
N LEU A 132 31.54 32.73 -12.54
CA LEU A 132 31.28 34.01 -11.88
C LEU A 132 32.22 34.25 -10.68
N ASP A 133 32.65 33.20 -9.98
CA ASP A 133 33.69 33.28 -8.94
C ASP A 133 35.02 33.72 -9.55
N LEU A 134 35.46 33.09 -10.65
CA LEU A 134 36.67 33.48 -11.38
C LEU A 134 36.61 34.92 -11.92
N LEU A 135 35.44 35.37 -12.39
CA LEU A 135 35.26 36.75 -12.83
C LEU A 135 35.42 37.75 -11.67
N MET A 136 34.89 37.43 -10.49
CA MET A 136 35.02 38.27 -9.29
C MET A 136 36.47 38.39 -8.79
N GLU A 137 37.31 37.37 -9.03
CA GLU A 137 38.75 37.41 -8.72
C GLU A 137 39.55 38.29 -9.71
N GLY A 138 38.94 38.66 -10.84
CA GLY A 138 39.54 39.51 -11.87
C GLY A 138 39.53 41.01 -11.56
N LYS A 139 40.08 41.80 -12.49
CA LYS A 139 40.00 43.27 -12.45
C LYS A 139 38.67 43.72 -13.06
N LEU A 140 37.63 43.71 -12.24
CA LEU A 140 36.32 44.28 -12.57
C LEU A 140 36.17 45.68 -11.96
N ASP A 141 35.47 46.57 -12.67
CA ASP A 141 34.99 47.81 -12.07
C ASP A 141 33.84 47.54 -11.07
N GLU A 142 33.47 48.55 -10.27
CA GLU A 142 32.43 48.38 -9.24
C GLU A 142 31.05 48.03 -9.82
N LYS A 143 30.73 48.50 -11.02
CA LYS A 143 29.44 48.22 -11.67
C LYS A 143 29.41 46.80 -12.23
N GLU A 144 30.53 46.33 -12.78
CA GLU A 144 30.70 44.96 -13.25
C GLU A 144 30.61 43.97 -12.09
N LYS A 145 31.24 44.26 -10.94
CA LYS A 145 31.09 43.45 -9.72
C LYS A 145 29.63 43.36 -9.26
N GLU A 146 28.93 44.49 -9.20
CA GLU A 146 27.51 44.53 -8.82
C GLU A 146 26.64 43.68 -9.76
N ASN A 147 26.92 43.72 -11.06
CA ASN A 147 26.23 42.89 -12.04
C ASN A 147 26.50 41.39 -11.84
N VAL A 148 27.75 41.01 -11.58
CA VAL A 148 28.13 39.61 -11.32
C VAL A 148 27.45 39.08 -10.05
N GLU A 149 27.37 39.89 -8.98
CA GLU A 149 26.64 39.54 -7.76
C GLU A 149 25.15 39.33 -8.00
N LYS A 150 24.49 40.21 -8.76
CA LYS A 150 23.07 40.05 -9.15
C LYS A 150 22.84 38.75 -9.92
N VAL A 151 23.75 38.40 -10.83
CA VAL A 151 23.67 37.12 -11.58
C VAL A 151 23.85 35.93 -10.64
N LYS A 152 24.83 35.98 -9.72
CA LYS A 152 25.01 34.92 -8.71
C LYS A 152 23.77 34.74 -7.84
N GLU A 153 23.14 35.84 -7.42
CA GLU A 153 21.90 35.81 -6.64
C GLU A 153 20.76 35.14 -7.42
N ALA A 154 20.55 35.53 -8.68
CA ALA A 154 19.54 34.93 -9.55
C ALA A 154 19.76 33.41 -9.74
N ILE A 155 21.00 32.99 -9.99
CA ILE A 155 21.37 31.57 -10.08
C ILE A 155 21.13 30.86 -8.74
N GLY A 156 21.43 31.51 -7.61
CA GLY A 156 21.15 31.00 -6.27
C GLY A 156 19.65 30.76 -6.02
N ARG A 157 18.79 31.68 -6.47
CA ARG A 157 17.33 31.51 -6.40
C ARG A 157 16.86 30.31 -7.22
N ILE A 158 17.35 30.17 -8.46
CA ILE A 158 17.04 29.01 -9.32
C ILE A 158 17.48 27.70 -8.64
N GLU A 159 18.69 27.66 -8.09
CA GLU A 159 19.20 26.48 -7.39
C GLU A 159 18.30 26.10 -6.20
N LYS A 160 17.82 27.08 -5.44
CA LYS A 160 16.93 26.87 -4.30
C LYS A 160 15.58 26.27 -4.73
N VAL A 161 14.99 26.78 -5.81
CA VAL A 161 13.75 26.24 -6.40
C VAL A 161 13.94 24.80 -6.85
N VAL A 162 15.02 24.52 -7.58
CA VAL A 162 15.32 23.17 -8.06
C VAL A 162 15.52 22.21 -6.89
N LYS A 163 16.25 22.62 -5.83
CA LYS A 163 16.40 21.82 -4.60
C LYS A 163 15.05 21.52 -3.96
N ASN A 164 14.16 22.51 -3.85
CA ASN A 164 12.84 22.31 -3.26
C ASN A 164 11.96 21.37 -4.09
N ILE A 165 12.07 21.41 -5.42
CA ILE A 165 11.38 20.46 -6.31
C ILE A 165 11.92 19.03 -6.11
N VAL A 166 13.24 18.88 -6.07
CA VAL A 166 13.90 17.56 -5.95
C VAL A 166 13.72 16.94 -4.56
N LEU A 167 13.72 17.74 -3.50
CA LEU A 167 13.67 17.25 -2.12
C LEU A 167 12.24 17.20 -1.56
N GLU A 168 11.43 18.23 -1.84
CA GLU A 168 10.09 18.37 -1.26
C GLU A 168 8.95 18.21 -2.28
N GLY A 169 9.25 18.18 -3.57
CA GLY A 169 8.22 18.18 -4.62
C GLY A 169 7.43 19.49 -4.70
N LYS A 170 7.98 20.61 -4.22
CA LYS A 170 7.31 21.92 -4.16
C LYS A 170 8.05 22.97 -4.97
N ILE A 171 7.29 23.76 -5.71
CA ILE A 171 7.82 24.94 -6.43
C ILE A 171 7.74 26.12 -5.47
N LYS A 172 8.84 26.40 -4.79
CA LYS A 172 9.00 27.55 -3.90
C LYS A 172 10.47 27.97 -3.89
N GLU A 173 10.76 29.24 -3.61
CA GLU A 173 12.11 29.73 -3.34
C GLU A 173 12.51 29.46 -1.90
#